data_AF-A0AAQ4DKH9-F1
#
_entry.id   AF-A0AAQ4DKH9-F1
#
_cell.length_a   1.000
_cell.length_b   1.000
_cell.length_c   1.000
_cell.angle_alpha   90.00
_cell.angle_beta   90.00
_cell.angle_gamma   90.00
#
_symmetry.space_group_name_H-M   'P 1'
#
loop_
_entity.id
_entity.type
_entity.pdbx_description
1 polymer ?
#
loop_
_entity_poly.entity_id
_entity_poly.type
_entity_poly.pdbx_seq_one_letter_code
_entity_poly.pdbx_strand_id
1 'polypeptide(L)'
;MEERANVLVTEVFDTELIGEGAIETFVHALKELLEPACVVVPHAATMYAQVVHSPFLRSHHTLSSVCMTPELQIKVPQSVQTCAGTSAVHDIQLSQLQESDFLPITEPLPIFRYDFTDAKTMPYEDFTVSVTKATNRGTGHAVLMWWALDMNRSGSIHLTCAPYWVHPSGKSAPWRDHWMQGVYFPPIEVDVDRGQELYLVACRDQYSMWFATSLSDCTEAPPVPKCLCSLHAAFSRSRIGMLNDASRNAKYTAALQK
;
A
#
# COMPACT_ATOMS: atom_id res chain seq x y z
N MET A 1 -23.43 23.68 -16.19
CA MET A 1 -24.20 22.88 -17.15
C MET A 1 -25.63 23.42 -17.15
N GLU A 2 -26.33 23.41 -18.29
CA GLU A 2 -27.72 23.87 -18.35
C GLU A 2 -28.67 22.91 -17.60
N GLU A 3 -28.33 21.62 -17.58
CA GLU A 3 -29.05 20.56 -16.84
C GLU A 3 -28.05 19.66 -16.08
N ARG A 4 -28.53 18.92 -15.07
CA ARG A 4 -27.74 17.92 -14.34
C ARG A 4 -27.66 16.62 -15.15
N ALA A 5 -26.55 15.88 -15.01
CA ALA A 5 -26.37 14.62 -15.70
C ALA A 5 -26.99 13.44 -14.93
N ASN A 6 -27.56 12.48 -15.66
CA ASN A 6 -28.09 11.22 -15.13
C ASN A 6 -27.09 10.05 -15.28
N VAL A 7 -25.98 10.26 -15.98
CA VAL A 7 -24.87 9.31 -16.10
C VAL A 7 -23.54 10.03 -15.87
N LEU A 8 -22.71 9.51 -14.98
CA LEU A 8 -21.31 9.90 -14.81
C LEU A 8 -20.42 8.75 -15.24
N VAL A 9 -19.50 9.01 -16.16
CA VAL A 9 -18.41 8.09 -16.50
C VAL A 9 -17.12 8.82 -16.24
N THR A 10 -16.24 8.22 -15.43
CA THR A 10 -14.94 8.83 -15.14
C THR A 10 -13.87 7.77 -14.94
N GLU A 11 -12.65 8.16 -15.28
CA GLU A 11 -11.41 7.49 -14.97
C GLU A 11 -10.52 8.59 -14.39
N VAL A 12 -10.43 8.60 -13.06
CA VAL A 12 -9.71 9.60 -12.25
C VAL A 12 -9.04 8.87 -11.09
N PHE A 13 -8.52 7.67 -11.39
CA PHE A 13 -7.96 6.77 -10.40
C PHE A 13 -6.47 6.61 -10.68
N ASP A 14 -5.68 6.53 -9.61
CA ASP A 14 -4.26 6.23 -9.67
C ASP A 14 -3.97 4.88 -9.00
N THR A 15 -2.69 4.57 -8.77
CA THR A 15 -2.31 3.37 -8.02
C THR A 15 -2.90 3.36 -6.60
N GLU A 16 -3.05 4.52 -5.95
CA GLU A 16 -3.69 4.64 -4.63
C GLU A 16 -5.22 4.77 -4.68
N LEU A 17 -5.84 4.63 -5.86
CA LEU A 17 -7.26 4.89 -6.17
C LEU A 17 -7.67 6.36 -6.01
N ILE A 18 -7.31 6.98 -4.90
CA ILE A 18 -7.79 8.30 -4.47
C ILE A 18 -6.77 9.43 -4.69
N GLY A 19 -5.53 9.12 -5.08
CA GLY A 19 -4.41 10.07 -5.14
C GLY A 19 -4.58 11.17 -6.19
N GLU A 20 -5.44 10.95 -7.18
CA GLU A 20 -5.82 11.95 -8.20
C GLU A 20 -7.11 12.71 -7.88
N GLY A 21 -7.59 12.66 -6.62
CA GLY A 21 -8.74 13.45 -6.17
C GLY A 21 -10.09 12.84 -6.52
N ALA A 22 -10.16 11.51 -6.66
CA ALA A 22 -11.40 10.79 -6.94
C ALA A 22 -12.51 11.15 -5.92
N ILE A 23 -12.18 11.16 -4.62
CA ILE A 23 -13.14 11.45 -3.53
C ILE A 23 -13.81 12.81 -3.74
N GLU A 24 -13.04 13.89 -3.89
CA GLU A 24 -13.58 15.23 -4.08
C GLU A 24 -14.39 15.34 -5.38
N THR A 25 -13.88 14.72 -6.45
CA THR A 25 -14.53 14.71 -7.76
C THR A 25 -15.93 14.09 -7.69
N PHE A 26 -16.07 12.89 -7.10
CA PHE A 26 -17.36 12.23 -6.97
C PHE A 26 -18.30 12.96 -6.00
N VAL A 27 -17.80 13.39 -4.83
CA VAL A 27 -18.61 14.11 -3.84
C VAL A 27 -19.16 15.41 -4.41
N HIS A 28 -18.34 16.18 -5.10
CA HIS A 28 -18.78 17.41 -5.76
C HIS A 28 -19.75 17.13 -6.90
N ALA A 29 -19.48 16.13 -7.75
CA ALA A 29 -20.35 15.77 -8.86
C ALA A 29 -21.75 15.34 -8.38
N LEU A 30 -21.83 14.45 -7.38
CA LEU A 30 -23.10 14.01 -6.78
C LEU A 30 -23.92 15.19 -6.24
N LYS A 31 -23.25 16.16 -5.64
CA LYS A 31 -23.90 17.32 -5.02
C LYS A 31 -24.40 18.33 -6.06
N GLU A 32 -23.56 18.69 -7.02
CA GLU A 32 -23.79 19.87 -7.87
C GLU A 32 -24.17 19.51 -9.31
N LEU A 33 -23.70 18.38 -9.83
CA LEU A 33 -23.74 18.06 -11.26
C LEU A 33 -24.68 16.91 -11.62
N LEU A 34 -25.02 16.04 -10.67
CA LEU A 34 -25.78 14.81 -10.95
C LEU A 34 -27.22 14.86 -10.45
N GLU A 35 -28.10 14.19 -11.20
CA GLU A 35 -29.48 13.91 -10.81
C GLU A 35 -29.53 12.84 -9.70
N PRO A 36 -30.59 12.82 -8.87
CA PRO A 36 -30.87 11.69 -8.00
C PRO A 36 -30.98 10.38 -8.80
N ALA A 37 -30.47 9.29 -8.24
CA ALA A 37 -30.47 7.95 -8.87
C ALA A 37 -29.73 7.88 -10.22
N CYS A 38 -28.72 8.73 -10.42
CA CYS A 38 -27.81 8.63 -11.56
C CYS A 38 -27.09 7.27 -11.63
N VAL A 39 -26.63 6.93 -12.84
CA VAL A 39 -25.73 5.80 -13.07
C VAL A 39 -24.30 6.31 -13.06
N VAL A 40 -23.44 5.68 -12.26
CA VAL A 40 -22.02 6.04 -12.19
C VAL A 40 -21.18 4.85 -12.65
N VAL A 41 -20.19 5.10 -13.50
CA VAL A 41 -19.23 4.11 -14.00
C VAL A 41 -17.80 4.61 -13.72
N PRO A 42 -17.01 3.88 -12.91
CA PRO A 42 -17.38 2.67 -12.17
C PRO A 42 -18.49 2.94 -11.14
N HIS A 43 -19.25 1.90 -10.79
CA HIS A 43 -20.32 2.02 -9.78
C HIS A 43 -19.74 2.15 -8.38
N ALA A 44 -18.68 1.40 -8.10
CA ALA A 44 -18.11 1.32 -6.77
C ALA A 44 -16.67 0.79 -6.83
N ALA A 45 -15.87 1.03 -5.79
CA ALA A 45 -14.50 0.53 -5.66
C ALA A 45 -14.29 -0.17 -4.31
N THR A 46 -13.40 -1.17 -4.27
CA THR A 46 -12.95 -1.81 -3.04
C THR A 46 -11.43 -1.81 -3.01
N MET A 47 -10.85 -1.28 -1.94
CA MET A 47 -9.42 -1.35 -1.69
C MET A 47 -9.11 -2.57 -0.83
N TYR A 48 -7.98 -3.21 -1.13
CA TYR A 48 -7.49 -4.40 -0.45
C TYR A 48 -6.10 -4.15 0.11
N ALA A 49 -5.81 -4.79 1.22
CA ALA A 49 -4.48 -4.83 1.79
C ALA A 49 -4.09 -6.25 2.23
N GLN A 50 -2.79 -6.53 2.19
CA GLN A 50 -2.23 -7.81 2.61
C GLN A 50 -0.93 -7.57 3.38
N VAL A 51 -0.87 -8.05 4.62
CA VAL A 51 0.36 -7.99 5.42
C VAL A 51 1.30 -9.10 4.99
N VAL A 52 2.57 -8.79 4.80
CA VAL A 52 3.58 -9.75 4.34
C VAL A 52 4.86 -9.68 5.17
N HIS A 53 5.48 -10.84 5.35
CA HIS A 53 6.86 -10.95 5.78
C HIS A 53 7.77 -10.84 4.56
N SER A 54 8.49 -9.72 4.42
CA SER A 54 9.46 -9.52 3.33
C SER A 54 10.68 -8.72 3.79
N PRO A 55 11.80 -9.39 4.14
CA PRO A 55 13.08 -8.71 4.35
C PRO A 55 13.52 -7.93 3.10
N PHE A 56 13.17 -8.43 1.90
CA PHE A 56 13.46 -7.76 0.63
C PHE A 56 12.77 -6.39 0.53
N LEU A 57 11.44 -6.32 0.71
CA LEU A 57 10.72 -5.04 0.69
C LEU A 57 11.16 -4.15 1.85
N ARG A 58 11.38 -4.72 3.04
CA ARG A 58 11.90 -3.96 4.19
C ARG A 58 13.24 -3.30 3.91
N SER A 59 14.11 -3.95 3.14
CA SER A 59 15.40 -3.38 2.73
C SER A 59 15.27 -2.17 1.78
N HIS A 60 14.11 -1.90 1.22
CA HIS A 60 13.84 -0.67 0.46
C HIS A 60 13.36 0.48 1.34
N HIS A 61 13.08 0.22 2.61
CA HIS A 61 12.60 1.20 3.58
C HIS A 61 13.64 1.48 4.67
N THR A 62 14.23 0.44 5.27
CA THR A 62 15.16 0.58 6.39
C THR A 62 16.58 0.22 5.97
N LEU A 63 17.53 1.09 6.28
CA LEU A 63 18.95 0.85 6.00
C LEU A 63 19.56 -0.14 7.00
N SER A 64 20.29 -1.10 6.46
CA SER A 64 21.10 -2.06 7.20
C SER A 64 22.52 -1.54 7.34
N SER A 65 23.20 -1.97 8.40
CA SER A 65 24.64 -1.69 8.54
C SER A 65 25.41 -2.35 7.39
N VAL A 66 26.39 -1.64 6.84
CA VAL A 66 27.25 -2.17 5.77
C VAL A 66 28.54 -2.66 6.39
N CYS A 67 28.84 -3.94 6.21
CA CYS A 67 30.07 -4.56 6.68
C CYS A 67 31.06 -4.67 5.51
N MET A 68 32.20 -3.97 5.61
CA MET A 68 33.27 -4.06 4.60
C MET A 68 34.34 -5.08 5.03
N THR A 69 34.70 -5.06 6.31
CA THR A 69 35.47 -6.12 6.99
C THR A 69 34.88 -6.32 8.40
N PRO A 70 35.21 -7.40 9.13
CA PRO A 70 34.75 -7.57 10.51
C PRO A 70 35.06 -6.36 11.42
N GLU A 71 36.16 -5.65 11.15
CA GLU A 71 36.64 -4.49 11.91
C GLU A 71 36.09 -3.16 11.37
N LEU A 72 35.65 -3.11 10.11
CA LEU A 72 35.19 -1.90 9.44
C LEU A 72 33.72 -2.01 9.01
N GLN A 73 32.86 -1.37 9.79
CA GLN A 73 31.41 -1.37 9.58
C GLN A 73 30.86 0.05 9.58
N ILE A 74 30.03 0.36 8.58
CA ILE A 74 29.19 1.55 8.58
C ILE A 74 27.91 1.21 9.33
N LYS A 75 27.78 1.73 10.55
CA LYS A 75 26.60 1.53 11.39
C LYS A 75 25.52 2.55 11.03
N VAL A 76 24.28 2.08 11.04
CA VAL A 76 23.10 2.93 10.82
C VAL A 76 22.62 3.48 12.17
N PRO A 77 22.39 4.80 12.31
CA PRO A 77 21.88 5.39 13.55
C PRO A 77 20.52 4.81 13.95
N GLN A 78 20.28 4.70 15.26
CA GLN A 78 18.99 4.18 15.78
C GLN A 78 17.80 5.01 15.28
N SER A 79 17.97 6.32 15.14
CA SER A 79 16.94 7.22 14.60
C SER A 79 16.52 6.87 13.17
N VAL A 80 17.40 6.26 12.37
CA VAL A 80 17.05 5.75 11.04
C VAL A 80 16.35 4.38 11.15
N GLN A 81 16.83 3.51 12.04
CA GLN A 81 16.26 2.17 12.27
C GLN A 81 14.80 2.19 12.74
N THR A 82 14.44 3.17 13.56
CA THR A 82 13.09 3.31 14.15
C THR A 82 12.25 4.39 13.48
N CYS A 83 12.70 4.95 12.36
CA CYS A 83 11.94 5.98 11.65
C CYS A 83 10.81 5.32 10.85
N ALA A 84 9.58 5.81 11.02
CA ALA A 84 8.41 5.35 10.28
C ALA A 84 8.47 5.64 8.77
N GLY A 85 9.44 6.46 8.34
CA GLY A 85 9.58 6.93 6.97
C GLY A 85 8.48 7.91 6.57
N THR A 86 8.19 7.95 5.28
CA THR A 86 7.20 8.85 4.67
C THR A 86 5.90 8.10 4.42
N SER A 87 4.77 8.80 4.42
CA SER A 87 3.47 8.23 4.01
C SER A 87 3.34 7.98 2.51
N ALA A 88 4.27 8.48 1.69
CA ALA A 88 4.27 8.26 0.26
C ALA A 88 4.29 6.75 -0.09
N VAL A 89 3.39 6.34 -0.98
CA VAL A 89 3.33 4.98 -1.51
C VAL A 89 4.66 4.62 -2.18
N HIS A 90 5.03 3.34 -2.04
CA HIS A 90 6.03 2.75 -2.93
C HIS A 90 5.30 1.90 -3.97
N ASP A 91 4.94 2.54 -5.08
CA ASP A 91 4.29 1.93 -6.23
C ASP A 91 5.28 1.06 -7.00
N ILE A 92 4.97 -0.23 -7.13
CA ILE A 92 5.78 -1.20 -7.87
C ILE A 92 4.90 -2.21 -8.58
N GLN A 93 5.44 -2.84 -9.63
CA GLN A 93 4.78 -3.95 -10.31
C GLN A 93 4.91 -5.17 -9.39
N LEU A 94 4.00 -5.34 -8.42
CA LEU A 94 4.08 -6.42 -7.42
C LEU A 94 4.13 -7.79 -8.08
N SER A 95 3.54 -7.94 -9.26
CA SER A 95 3.61 -9.18 -10.04
C SER A 95 5.01 -9.53 -10.56
N GLN A 96 6.01 -8.66 -10.42
CA GLN A 96 7.42 -8.92 -10.73
C GLN A 96 8.24 -9.37 -9.51
N LEU A 97 7.65 -9.36 -8.31
CA LEU A 97 8.27 -9.99 -7.15
C LEU A 97 8.33 -11.50 -7.34
N GLN A 98 9.42 -12.11 -6.89
CA GLN A 98 9.55 -13.55 -6.83
C GLN A 98 8.79 -14.09 -5.62
N GLU A 99 8.33 -15.34 -5.71
CA GLU A 99 7.67 -16.04 -4.59
C GLU A 99 8.58 -16.14 -3.35
N SER A 100 9.90 -16.07 -3.53
CA SER A 100 10.88 -16.05 -2.44
C SER A 100 11.05 -14.69 -1.77
N ASP A 101 10.58 -13.60 -2.39
CA ASP A 101 10.82 -12.24 -1.89
C ASP A 101 9.90 -11.90 -0.71
N PHE A 102 8.79 -12.62 -0.54
CA PHE A 102 7.83 -12.38 0.53
C PHE A 102 7.05 -13.64 0.91
N LEU A 103 6.50 -13.63 2.12
CA LEU A 103 5.56 -14.64 2.62
C LEU A 103 4.30 -13.93 3.12
N PRO A 104 3.11 -14.24 2.57
CA PRO A 104 1.86 -13.70 3.08
C PRO A 104 1.64 -14.03 4.56
N ILE A 105 1.40 -13.01 5.38
CA ILE A 105 0.99 -13.17 6.78
C ILE A 105 -0.53 -13.20 6.88
N THR A 106 -1.25 -12.49 6.01
CA THR A 106 -2.71 -12.50 5.96
C THR A 106 -3.19 -12.94 4.58
N GLU A 107 -4.44 -13.41 4.53
CA GLU A 107 -5.21 -13.31 3.29
C GLU A 107 -5.42 -11.83 2.91
N PRO A 108 -5.77 -11.50 1.66
CA PRO A 108 -6.21 -10.16 1.29
C PRO A 108 -7.42 -9.72 2.11
N LEU A 109 -7.34 -8.54 2.70
CA LEU A 109 -8.39 -7.95 3.52
C LEU A 109 -9.01 -6.76 2.77
N PRO A 110 -10.33 -6.69 2.59
CA PRO A 110 -10.98 -5.46 2.14
C PRO A 110 -10.86 -4.40 3.25
N ILE A 111 -10.37 -3.21 2.91
CA ILE A 111 -10.11 -2.13 3.87
C ILE A 111 -11.08 -0.96 3.69
N PHE A 112 -11.30 -0.50 2.45
CA PHE A 112 -12.22 0.60 2.16
C PHE A 112 -13.15 0.21 1.02
N ARG A 113 -14.41 0.62 1.14
CA ARG A 113 -15.45 0.40 0.16
C ARG A 113 -16.09 1.74 -0.18
N TYR A 114 -16.01 2.12 -1.45
CA TYR A 114 -16.60 3.35 -1.97
C TYR A 114 -17.77 3.00 -2.87
N ASP A 115 -18.96 3.53 -2.57
CA ASP A 115 -20.09 3.57 -3.49
C ASP A 115 -20.10 4.95 -4.15
N PHE A 116 -19.77 5.02 -5.43
CA PHE A 116 -19.65 6.29 -6.15
C PHE A 116 -21.01 6.96 -6.41
N THR A 117 -22.11 6.33 -5.97
CA THR A 117 -23.46 6.91 -5.96
C THR A 117 -23.88 7.46 -4.60
N ASP A 118 -23.11 7.20 -3.52
CA ASP A 118 -23.38 7.68 -2.17
C ASP A 118 -22.16 8.37 -1.55
N ALA A 119 -22.22 9.71 -1.51
CA ALA A 119 -21.18 10.56 -0.91
C ALA A 119 -20.88 10.24 0.56
N LYS A 120 -21.78 9.58 1.30
CA LYS A 120 -21.54 9.17 2.69
C LYS A 120 -20.48 8.08 2.81
N THR A 121 -20.25 7.32 1.74
CA THR A 121 -19.18 6.32 1.67
C THR A 121 -17.82 6.93 1.33
N MET A 122 -17.79 8.23 1.04
CA MET A 122 -16.61 9.01 0.67
C MET A 122 -16.40 10.22 1.61
N PRO A 123 -16.31 10.03 2.95
CA PRO A 123 -15.92 11.13 3.83
C PRO A 123 -14.51 11.62 3.47
N TYR A 124 -14.06 12.76 3.97
CA TYR A 124 -12.73 13.29 3.61
C TYR A 124 -11.57 12.65 4.38
N GLU A 125 -11.85 12.05 5.53
CA GLU A 125 -10.90 11.26 6.30
C GLU A 125 -11.64 10.03 6.82
N ASP A 126 -10.95 8.89 6.91
CA ASP A 126 -11.52 7.67 7.45
C ASP A 126 -10.44 6.69 7.91
N PHE A 127 -10.82 5.75 8.76
CA PHE A 127 -9.98 4.61 9.10
C PHE A 127 -10.80 3.37 9.38
N THR A 128 -10.21 2.22 9.10
CA THR A 128 -10.80 0.91 9.36
C THR A 128 -9.82 0.01 10.09
N VAL A 129 -10.35 -0.89 10.90
CA VAL A 129 -9.58 -1.92 11.58
C VAL A 129 -10.06 -3.28 11.09
N SER A 130 -9.21 -3.97 10.34
CA SER A 130 -9.46 -5.34 9.89
C SER A 130 -8.80 -6.30 10.87
N VAL A 131 -9.61 -7.12 11.53
CA VAL A 131 -9.14 -8.19 12.44
C VAL A 131 -9.07 -9.49 11.66
N THR A 132 -7.92 -10.16 11.70
CA THR A 132 -7.74 -11.46 11.05
C THR A 132 -6.79 -12.35 11.85
N LYS A 133 -6.62 -13.59 11.40
CA LYS A 133 -5.62 -14.51 11.94
C LYS A 133 -4.47 -14.67 10.95
N ALA A 134 -3.25 -14.65 11.46
CA ALA A 134 -2.07 -14.86 10.64
C ALA A 134 -2.08 -16.26 10.00
N THR A 135 -1.96 -16.32 8.68
CA THR A 135 -1.89 -17.57 7.90
C THR A 135 -0.52 -18.24 8.03
N ASN A 136 0.53 -17.43 8.20
CA ASN A 136 1.90 -17.85 8.40
C ASN A 136 2.56 -17.09 9.56
N ARG A 137 3.58 -17.71 10.16
CA ARG A 137 4.45 -17.05 11.14
C ARG A 137 5.42 -16.11 10.42
N GLY A 138 5.63 -14.92 10.98
CA GLY A 138 6.63 -13.97 10.49
C GLY A 138 6.48 -12.58 11.09
N THR A 139 7.35 -11.69 10.64
CA THR A 139 7.32 -10.25 10.96
C THR A 139 6.53 -9.48 9.91
N GLY A 140 5.59 -8.64 10.33
CA GLY A 140 4.81 -7.72 9.47
C GLY A 140 5.67 -6.59 8.90
N HIS A 141 6.52 -6.91 7.93
CA HIS A 141 7.48 -5.99 7.33
C HIS A 141 6.84 -4.92 6.44
N ALA A 142 5.80 -5.30 5.70
CA ALA A 142 5.14 -4.45 4.71
C ALA A 142 3.65 -4.79 4.57
N VAL A 143 2.89 -3.81 4.07
CA VAL A 143 1.51 -3.95 3.66
C VAL A 143 1.44 -3.71 2.15
N LEU A 144 1.00 -4.73 1.42
CA LEU A 144 0.73 -4.65 0.00
C LEU A 144 -0.69 -4.13 -0.20
N MET A 145 -0.91 -3.23 -1.15
CA MET A 145 -2.19 -2.58 -1.39
C MET A 145 -2.52 -2.59 -2.88
N TRP A 146 -3.79 -2.83 -3.20
CA TRP A 146 -4.36 -2.65 -4.54
C TRP A 146 -5.86 -2.41 -4.42
N TRP A 147 -6.54 -2.18 -5.55
CA TRP A 147 -7.98 -1.96 -5.58
C TRP A 147 -8.66 -2.73 -6.72
N ALA A 148 -9.98 -2.82 -6.62
CA ALA A 148 -10.86 -3.33 -7.67
C ALA A 148 -12.07 -2.40 -7.85
N LEU A 149 -12.56 -2.32 -9.07
CA LEU A 149 -13.75 -1.58 -9.47
C LEU A 149 -14.86 -2.52 -9.86
N ASP A 150 -16.07 -2.23 -9.39
CA ASP A 150 -17.30 -2.75 -9.93
C ASP A 150 -17.77 -1.79 -11.02
N MET A 151 -17.66 -2.19 -12.28
CA MET A 151 -17.98 -1.31 -13.41
C MET A 151 -19.48 -1.09 -13.57
N ASN A 152 -20.30 -1.93 -12.94
CA ASN A 152 -21.76 -1.85 -12.99
C ASN A 152 -22.40 -2.21 -11.65
N ARG A 153 -23.68 -1.84 -11.49
CA ARG A 153 -24.45 -2.03 -10.25
C ARG A 153 -24.54 -3.48 -9.77
N SER A 154 -24.59 -4.44 -10.71
CA SER A 154 -24.66 -5.85 -10.35
C SER A 154 -23.32 -6.41 -9.89
N GLY A 155 -22.20 -5.68 -10.07
CA GLY A 155 -20.86 -6.19 -9.84
C GLY A 155 -20.59 -7.43 -10.66
N SER A 156 -20.96 -7.44 -11.95
CA SER A 156 -20.68 -8.58 -12.85
C SER A 156 -19.53 -8.28 -13.80
N ILE A 157 -19.17 -7.01 -13.94
CA ILE A 157 -18.04 -6.54 -14.73
C ILE A 157 -17.05 -5.93 -13.73
N HIS A 158 -15.91 -6.57 -13.55
CA HIS A 158 -14.89 -6.12 -12.62
C HIS A 158 -13.61 -5.76 -13.34
N LEU A 159 -12.93 -4.76 -12.80
CA LEU A 159 -11.54 -4.48 -13.09
C LEU A 159 -10.77 -4.56 -11.78
N THR A 160 -9.64 -5.24 -11.77
CA THR A 160 -8.81 -5.35 -10.55
C THR A 160 -7.35 -5.11 -10.87
N CYS A 161 -6.67 -4.48 -9.92
CA CYS A 161 -5.22 -4.28 -9.89
C CYS A 161 -4.54 -5.32 -8.99
N ALA A 162 -5.24 -6.40 -8.62
CA ALA A 162 -4.69 -7.49 -7.82
C ALA A 162 -3.44 -8.12 -8.49
N PRO A 163 -2.37 -8.40 -7.73
CA PRO A 163 -1.19 -9.08 -8.25
C PRO A 163 -1.46 -10.55 -8.58
N TYR A 164 -0.57 -11.20 -9.35
CA TYR A 164 -0.85 -12.51 -9.95
C TYR A 164 -1.27 -13.61 -8.97
N TRP A 165 -0.82 -13.59 -7.71
CA TRP A 165 -1.14 -14.64 -6.73
C TRP A 165 -2.58 -14.58 -6.20
N VAL A 166 -3.27 -13.46 -6.43
CA VAL A 166 -4.67 -13.22 -6.03
C VAL A 166 -5.55 -12.81 -7.20
N HIS A 167 -4.97 -12.48 -8.36
CA HIS A 167 -5.70 -12.15 -9.56
C HIS A 167 -6.40 -13.41 -10.15
N PRO A 168 -7.67 -13.34 -10.59
CA PRO A 168 -8.39 -14.50 -11.13
C PRO A 168 -7.71 -15.18 -12.32
N SER A 169 -7.01 -14.41 -13.16
CA SER A 169 -6.23 -14.90 -14.30
C SER A 169 -4.80 -15.34 -13.96
N GLY A 170 -4.40 -15.33 -12.68
CA GLY A 170 -3.04 -15.71 -12.26
C GLY A 170 -1.96 -14.87 -12.95
N LYS A 171 -0.89 -15.54 -13.41
CA LYS A 171 0.24 -14.92 -14.15
C LYS A 171 -0.16 -14.38 -15.54
N SER A 172 -1.37 -14.68 -16.02
CA SER A 172 -1.93 -14.12 -17.26
C SER A 172 -2.76 -12.86 -17.02
N ALA A 173 -2.67 -12.25 -15.82
CA ALA A 173 -3.31 -10.98 -15.52
C ALA A 173 -2.92 -9.88 -16.54
N PRO A 174 -3.85 -9.01 -16.96
CA PRO A 174 -3.55 -7.93 -17.89
C PRO A 174 -2.53 -6.95 -17.30
N TRP A 175 -1.40 -6.77 -18.00
CA TRP A 175 -0.38 -5.81 -17.63
C TRP A 175 -0.79 -4.37 -17.95
N ARG A 176 -0.46 -3.44 -17.06
CA ARG A 176 -0.61 -1.99 -17.24
C ARG A 176 0.39 -1.25 -16.34
N ASP A 177 0.70 -0.01 -16.67
CA ASP A 177 1.71 0.78 -15.95
C ASP A 177 1.14 2.04 -15.26
N HIS A 178 0.05 2.59 -15.77
CA HIS A 178 -0.62 3.74 -15.14
C HIS A 178 -1.31 3.35 -13.82
N TRP A 179 -1.66 2.08 -13.64
CA TRP A 179 -2.11 1.52 -12.37
C TRP A 179 -1.26 0.31 -12.01
N MET A 180 -0.67 0.37 -10.82
CA MET A 180 0.19 -0.67 -10.31
C MET A 180 -0.39 -1.16 -8.98
N GLN A 181 0.48 -1.50 -8.03
CA GLN A 181 0.12 -1.82 -6.67
C GLN A 181 1.04 -1.05 -5.73
N GLY A 182 0.59 -0.78 -4.52
CA GLY A 182 1.34 -0.03 -3.52
C GLY A 182 1.99 -0.93 -2.47
N VAL A 183 3.15 -0.50 -1.98
CA VAL A 183 3.78 -1.04 -0.78
C VAL A 183 3.85 0.07 0.27
N TYR A 184 3.30 -0.22 1.45
CA TYR A 184 3.42 0.62 2.64
C TYR A 184 4.20 -0.11 3.74
N PHE A 185 4.80 0.68 4.61
CA PHE A 185 5.63 0.18 5.70
C PHE A 185 5.01 0.61 7.03
N PRO A 186 4.48 -0.34 7.82
CA PRO A 186 4.00 -0.03 9.16
C PRO A 186 5.11 0.61 10.01
N PRO A 187 4.79 1.66 10.81
CA PRO A 187 5.77 2.31 11.68
C PRO A 187 6.42 1.35 12.70
N ILE A 188 5.67 0.32 13.11
CA ILE A 188 6.09 -0.69 14.07
C ILE A 188 5.92 -2.06 13.41
N GLU A 189 7.02 -2.81 13.38
CA GLU A 189 6.99 -4.21 12.98
C GLU A 189 6.37 -5.05 14.11
N VAL A 190 5.50 -5.98 13.74
CA VAL A 190 4.92 -6.94 14.68
C VAL A 190 5.33 -8.36 14.28
N ASP A 191 5.87 -9.11 15.23
CA ASP A 191 6.09 -10.53 15.06
C ASP A 191 4.80 -11.28 15.41
N VAL A 192 4.37 -12.14 14.51
CA VAL A 192 3.12 -12.89 14.66
C VAL A 192 3.34 -14.37 14.42
N ASP A 193 2.74 -15.21 15.27
CA ASP A 193 2.70 -16.65 15.09
C ASP A 193 1.47 -17.06 14.25
N ARG A 194 1.58 -18.20 13.55
CA ARG A 194 0.45 -18.73 12.77
C ARG A 194 -0.78 -18.93 13.65
N GLY A 195 -1.91 -18.40 13.22
CA GLY A 195 -3.19 -18.47 13.91
C GLY A 195 -3.39 -17.40 14.98
N GLN A 196 -2.36 -16.62 15.32
CA GLN A 196 -2.46 -15.47 16.21
C GLN A 196 -3.27 -14.36 15.53
N GLU A 197 -4.04 -13.64 16.35
CA GLU A 197 -4.82 -12.50 15.90
C GLU A 197 -3.91 -11.31 15.55
N LEU A 198 -4.23 -10.66 14.43
CA LEU A 198 -3.53 -9.51 13.89
C LEU A 198 -4.56 -8.45 13.49
N TYR A 199 -4.28 -7.22 13.90
CA TYR A 199 -5.08 -6.05 13.60
C TYR A 199 -4.35 -5.23 12.53
N LEU A 200 -4.96 -5.09 11.36
CA LEU A 200 -4.51 -4.17 10.33
C LEU A 200 -5.37 -2.89 10.39
N VAL A 201 -4.74 -1.77 10.73
CA VAL A 201 -5.37 -0.46 10.68
C VAL A 201 -5.01 0.19 9.36
N ALA A 202 -6.02 0.48 8.54
CA ALA A 202 -5.88 1.27 7.31
C ALA A 202 -6.47 2.66 7.56
N CYS A 203 -5.72 3.69 7.22
CA CYS A 203 -6.11 5.08 7.40
C CYS A 203 -5.92 5.82 6.09
N ARG A 204 -6.74 6.84 5.88
CA ARG A 204 -6.62 7.69 4.70
C ARG A 204 -7.18 9.08 4.96
N ASP A 205 -6.69 10.03 4.18
CA ASP A 205 -7.32 11.34 3.99
C ASP A 205 -8.00 11.39 2.60
N GLN A 206 -8.06 12.55 1.95
CA GLN A 206 -8.66 12.68 0.62
C GLN A 206 -7.78 12.11 -0.50
N TYR A 207 -6.47 12.01 -0.28
CA TYR A 207 -5.46 11.78 -1.33
C TYR A 207 -4.43 10.70 -0.97
N SER A 208 -4.23 10.42 0.31
CA SER A 208 -3.13 9.58 0.80
C SER A 208 -3.62 8.53 1.78
N MET A 209 -2.87 7.44 1.85
CA MET A 209 -3.11 6.36 2.81
C MET A 209 -1.90 6.07 3.69
N TRP A 210 -2.15 5.45 4.83
CA TRP A 210 -1.12 4.87 5.68
C TRP A 210 -1.69 3.70 6.48
N PHE A 211 -0.78 2.88 7.00
CA PHE A 211 -1.13 1.62 7.65
C PHE A 211 -0.38 1.45 8.96
N ALA A 212 -1.01 0.76 9.90
CA ALA A 212 -0.38 0.24 11.09
C ALA A 212 -0.81 -1.22 11.32
N THR A 213 0.06 -1.98 11.97
CA THR A 213 -0.21 -3.36 12.39
C THR A 213 -0.08 -3.47 13.90
N SER A 214 -0.98 -4.21 14.54
CA SER A 214 -1.00 -4.39 15.99
C SER A 214 -1.40 -5.81 16.38
N LEU A 215 -0.92 -6.26 17.55
CA LEU A 215 -1.32 -7.52 18.18
C LEU A 215 -2.42 -7.32 19.25
N SER A 216 -2.85 -6.08 19.44
CA SER A 216 -3.94 -5.69 20.34
C SER A 216 -4.94 -4.82 19.60
N ASP A 217 -6.17 -4.80 20.14
CA ASP A 217 -7.24 -3.97 19.63
C ASP A 217 -6.83 -2.48 19.51
N CYS A 218 -7.30 -1.85 18.45
CA CYS A 218 -6.96 -0.49 18.06
C CYS A 218 -8.25 0.30 17.89
N THR A 219 -8.52 1.25 18.76
CA THR A 219 -9.75 2.05 18.74
C THR A 219 -9.61 3.41 18.09
N GLU A 220 -8.38 3.80 17.75
CA GLU A 220 -8.05 5.14 17.24
C GLU A 220 -7.20 5.04 15.97
N ALA A 221 -7.37 6.03 15.09
CA ALA A 221 -6.55 6.16 13.89
C ALA A 221 -5.11 6.54 14.29
N PRO A 222 -4.07 5.77 13.89
CA PRO A 222 -2.69 6.20 14.05
C PRO A 222 -2.43 7.49 13.26
N PRO A 223 -1.52 8.36 13.75
CA PRO A 223 -1.15 9.56 13.01
C PRO A 223 -0.42 9.20 11.71
N VAL A 224 -0.48 10.12 10.73
CA VAL A 224 0.28 9.99 9.48
C VAL A 224 1.77 9.80 9.78
N PRO A 225 2.43 8.75 9.23
CA PRO A 225 3.86 8.54 9.39
C PRO A 225 4.69 9.72 8.88
N LYS A 226 5.65 10.18 9.69
CA LYS A 226 6.54 11.29 9.34
C LYS A 226 8.00 10.86 9.46
N CYS A 227 8.79 11.22 8.45
CA CYS A 227 10.22 10.97 8.48
C CYS A 227 10.89 11.99 9.42
N LEU A 228 11.61 11.48 10.42
CA LEU A 228 12.37 12.31 11.37
C LEU A 228 13.88 12.09 11.28
N CYS A 229 14.33 11.22 10.39
CA CYS A 229 15.75 10.86 10.24
C CYS A 229 16.42 11.50 9.02
N SER A 230 15.70 12.30 8.22
CA SER A 230 16.10 12.89 6.93
C SER A 230 16.40 11.89 5.81
N LEU A 231 16.67 10.63 6.12
CA LEU A 231 17.07 9.62 5.14
C LEU A 231 15.96 9.31 4.12
N HIS A 232 14.73 9.08 4.58
CA HIS A 232 13.60 8.77 3.70
C HIS A 232 13.13 9.97 2.87
N ALA A 233 13.55 11.18 3.23
CA ALA A 233 13.35 12.38 2.42
C ALA A 233 14.48 12.59 1.39
N ALA A 234 15.69 12.13 1.70
CA ALA A 234 16.87 12.31 0.85
C ALA A 234 17.09 11.17 -0.17
N PHE A 235 16.65 9.95 0.13
CA PHE A 235 16.85 8.78 -0.73
C PHE A 235 15.52 8.15 -1.14
N SER A 236 15.43 7.85 -2.45
CA SER A 236 14.34 7.02 -2.98
C SER A 236 14.42 5.59 -2.43
N ARG A 237 13.29 4.87 -2.45
CA ARG A 237 13.21 3.47 -2.00
C ARG A 237 14.21 2.56 -2.71
N SER A 238 14.36 2.71 -4.03
CA SER A 238 15.36 1.96 -4.81
C SER A 238 16.79 2.30 -4.40
N ARG A 239 17.08 3.56 -4.02
CA ARG A 239 18.41 3.94 -3.53
C ARG A 239 18.71 3.29 -2.18
N ILE A 240 17.72 3.23 -1.28
CA ILE A 240 17.84 2.53 0.00
C ILE A 240 18.11 1.03 -0.24
N GLY A 241 17.32 0.38 -1.09
CA GLY A 241 17.53 -1.02 -1.48
C GLY A 241 18.92 -1.28 -2.06
N MET A 242 19.39 -0.40 -2.95
CA MET A 242 20.73 -0.48 -3.54
C MET A 242 21.85 -0.35 -2.50
N LEU A 243 21.68 0.47 -1.46
CA LEU A 243 22.67 0.59 -0.37
C LEU A 243 22.69 -0.66 0.52
N ASN A 244 21.58 -1.37 0.61
CA ASN A 244 21.45 -2.63 1.33
C ASN A 244 21.95 -3.86 0.55
N ASP A 245 22.26 -3.72 -0.74
CA ASP A 245 22.76 -4.84 -1.56
C ASP A 245 24.17 -5.28 -1.11
N ALA A 246 24.23 -6.40 -0.39
CA ALA A 246 25.46 -6.98 0.10
C ALA A 246 26.42 -7.42 -1.02
N SER A 247 25.91 -7.92 -2.14
CA SER A 247 26.72 -8.34 -3.29
C SER A 247 27.40 -7.13 -3.94
N ARG A 248 26.64 -6.04 -4.12
CA ARG A 248 27.17 -4.75 -4.57
C ARG A 248 28.24 -4.25 -3.61
N ASN A 249 27.94 -4.19 -2.31
CA ASN A 249 28.86 -3.68 -1.31
C ASN A 249 30.17 -4.48 -1.24
N ALA A 250 30.09 -5.82 -1.36
CA ALA A 250 31.26 -6.69 -1.42
C ALA A 250 32.14 -6.42 -2.65
N LYS A 251 31.52 -6.23 -3.83
CA LYS A 251 32.24 -5.91 -5.08
C LYS A 251 32.98 -4.58 -5.00
N TYR A 252 32.33 -3.54 -4.47
CA TYR A 252 32.98 -2.23 -4.29
C TYR A 252 34.10 -2.30 -3.26
N THR A 253 33.89 -3.02 -2.15
CA THR A 253 34.94 -3.21 -1.13
C THR A 253 36.17 -3.90 -1.72
N ALA A 254 35.98 -4.99 -2.47
CA ALA A 254 37.07 -5.70 -3.12
C ALA A 254 37.80 -4.86 -4.18
N ALA A 255 37.08 -3.98 -4.89
CA ALA A 255 37.69 -3.10 -5.88
C ALA A 255 38.54 -1.99 -5.25
N LEU A 256 38.11 -1.44 -4.10
CA LEU A 256 38.82 -0.38 -3.38
C LEU A 256 40.04 -0.88 -2.58
N GLN A 257 40.16 -2.19 -2.36
CA GLN A 257 41.32 -2.82 -1.72
C GLN A 257 42.49 -3.11 -2.68
N LYS A 258 42.29 -2.91 -3.99
CA LYS A 258 43.34 -3.01 -5.02
C LYS A 258 44.05 -1.69 -5.21
#